data_AF-A0A2L0N6J8-F1
#
_entry.id   AF-A0A2L0N6J8-F1
#
_cell.length_a   1.000
_cell.length_b   1.000
_cell.length_c   1.000
_cell.angle_alpha   90.00
_cell.angle_beta   90.00
_cell.angle_gamma   90.00
#
_symmetry.space_group_name_H-M   'P 1'
#
loop_
_entity.id
_entity.type
_entity.pdbx_description
1 polymer ?
#
loop_
_entity_poly.entity_id
_entity_poly.type
_entity_poly.pdbx_seq_one_letter_code
_entity_poly.pdbx_strand_id
1 'polypeptide(L)'
;MSTHKQVPGLGIARLDGGGLAYRLADPLTIDEVGGLARQSWCHRLVVTDASADGRRPAEIRAICELDGEPFVLVGQIGEGA
;
A
#
# COMPACT_ATOMS: atom_id res chain seq x y z
N MET A 1 15.92 11.21 1.61
CA MET A 1 14.81 10.28 1.29
C MET A 1 14.98 9.04 2.15
N SER A 2 13.99 8.69 2.96
CA SER A 2 14.08 7.49 3.81
C SER A 2 13.90 6.22 2.96
N THR A 3 14.61 5.15 3.28
CA THR A 3 14.47 3.84 2.64
C THR A 3 13.23 3.07 3.11
N HIS A 4 12.58 3.56 4.16
CA HIS A 4 11.37 2.99 4.74
C HIS A 4 10.43 4.10 5.20
N LYS A 5 9.14 3.80 5.28
CA LYS A 5 8.10 4.71 5.72
C LYS A 5 7.18 3.99 6.70
N GLN A 6 7.00 4.57 7.88
CA GLN A 6 6.00 4.11 8.84
C GLN A 6 4.62 4.55 8.33
N VAL A 7 3.77 3.59 8.01
CA VAL A 7 2.42 3.81 7.51
C VAL A 7 1.45 3.61 8.66
N PRO A 8 0.67 4.64 9.07
CA PRO A 8 -0.26 4.53 10.19
C PRO A 8 -1.22 3.36 10.02
N GLY A 9 -1.24 2.46 11.00
CA GLY A 9 -2.12 1.29 11.01
C GLY A 9 -1.69 0.13 10.09
N LEU A 10 -0.68 0.29 9.23
CA LEU A 10 -0.24 -0.73 8.25
C LEU A 10 1.22 -1.17 8.42
N GLY A 11 1.97 -0.59 9.37
CA GLY A 11 3.35 -0.98 9.66
C GLY A 11 4.38 -0.28 8.79
N ILE A 12 5.44 -1.01 8.38
CA ILE A 12 6.59 -0.43 7.66
C ILE A 12 6.50 -0.79 6.17
N ALA A 13 6.47 0.23 5.32
CA ALA A 13 6.66 0.09 3.89
C ALA A 13 8.11 0.40 3.51
N ARG A 14 8.69 -0.34 2.55
CA ARG A 14 10.08 -0.17 2.09
C ARG A 14 10.12 0.38 0.68
N LEU A 15 11.11 1.21 0.37
CA LEU A 15 11.29 1.78 -0.96
C LEU A 15 11.39 0.67 -2.02
N ASP A 16 10.57 0.76 -3.07
CA ASP A 16 10.47 -0.22 -4.16
C ASP A 16 11.00 0.41 -5.46
N GLY A 17 12.12 -0.12 -5.99
CA GLY A 17 12.63 0.24 -7.32
C GLY A 17 13.16 1.67 -7.51
N GLY A 18 13.23 2.49 -6.47
CA GLY A 18 13.66 3.89 -6.53
C GLY A 18 12.52 4.86 -6.87
N GLY A 19 12.57 6.10 -6.37
CA GLY A 19 11.52 7.11 -6.54
C GLY A 19 10.61 7.24 -5.32
N LEU A 20 9.29 7.36 -5.53
CA LEU A 20 8.30 7.60 -4.46
C LEU A 20 7.51 6.34 -4.05
N ALA A 21 7.79 5.19 -4.66
CA ALA A 21 7.05 3.96 -4.39
C ALA A 21 7.59 3.24 -3.15
N TYR A 22 6.70 2.89 -2.24
CA TYR A 22 6.97 2.09 -1.05
C TYR A 22 6.06 0.87 -1.03
N ARG A 23 6.63 -0.31 -0.80
CA ARG A 23 5.92 -1.59 -0.76
C ARG A 23 5.77 -2.07 0.68
N LEU A 24 4.55 -2.44 1.06
CA LEU A 24 4.27 -3.14 2.32
C LEU A 24 4.88 -4.54 2.29
N ALA A 25 5.43 -4.96 3.42
CA ALA A 25 6.02 -6.29 3.55
C ALA A 25 4.94 -7.38 3.59
N ASP A 26 3.87 -7.11 4.33
CA ASP A 26 2.79 -8.07 4.57
C ASP A 26 1.57 -7.76 3.69
N PRO A 27 0.81 -8.78 3.26
CA PRO A 27 -0.46 -8.57 2.58
C PRO A 27 -1.45 -7.82 3.47
N LEU A 28 -2.27 -6.98 2.85
CA LEU A 28 -3.39 -6.31 3.49
C LEU A 28 -4.64 -7.17 3.42
N THR A 29 -5.37 -7.23 4.52
CA THR A 29 -6.75 -7.70 4.54
C THR A 29 -7.69 -6.72 3.84
N ILE A 30 -8.87 -7.21 3.43
CA ILE A 30 -9.91 -6.36 2.82
C ILE A 30 -10.33 -5.22 3.77
N ASP A 31 -10.36 -5.48 5.08
CA ASP A 31 -10.72 -4.48 6.09
C ASP A 31 -9.66 -3.37 6.18
N GLU A 32 -8.38 -3.71 6.13
CA GLU A 32 -7.28 -2.73 6.10
C GLU A 32 -7.30 -1.90 4.81
N VAL A 33 -7.60 -2.51 3.66
CA VAL A 33 -7.78 -1.80 2.38
C VAL A 33 -8.94 -0.80 2.49
N GLY A 34 -10.06 -1.22 3.08
CA GLY A 34 -11.21 -0.35 3.34
C GLY A 34 -10.90 0.78 4.34
N GLY A 35 -10.10 0.49 5.37
CA GLY A 35 -9.62 1.46 6.35
C GLY A 35 -8.67 2.48 5.74
N LEU A 36 -7.76 2.06 4.85
CA LEU A 36 -6.83 2.89 4.11
C LEU A 36 -7.56 3.92 3.24
N ALA A 37 -8.61 3.50 2.54
CA ALA A 37 -9.41 4.39 1.69
C ALA A 37 -10.09 5.55 2.45
N ARG A 38 -10.25 5.42 3.78
CA ARG A 38 -10.90 6.41 4.64
C ARG A 38 -9.91 7.36 5.32
N GLN A 39 -8.61 7.12 5.17
CA GLN A 39 -7.59 7.95 5.77
C GLN A 39 -7.47 9.29 5.04
N SER A 40 -7.38 10.40 5.79
CA SER A 40 -7.22 11.74 5.20
C SER A 40 -5.92 11.91 4.40
N TRP A 41 -4.90 11.12 4.73
CA TRP A 41 -3.61 11.08 4.07
C TRP A 41 -3.58 10.17 2.83
N CYS A 42 -4.68 9.47 2.52
CA CYS A 42 -4.81 8.63 1.33
C CYS A 42 -5.71 9.36 0.31
N HIS A 43 -5.11 9.90 -0.74
CA HIS A 43 -5.83 10.72 -1.72
C HIS A 43 -6.51 9.92 -2.82
N ARG A 44 -5.92 8.78 -3.17
CA ARG A 44 -6.46 7.87 -4.18
C ARG A 44 -5.99 6.47 -3.88
N LEU A 45 -6.91 5.52 -3.92
CA LEU A 45 -6.65 4.09 -3.84
C LEU A 45 -7.12 3.42 -5.12
N VAL A 46 -6.25 2.62 -5.73
CA VAL A 46 -6.58 1.75 -6.86
C VAL A 46 -6.37 0.31 -6.40
N VAL A 47 -7.34 -0.54 -6.68
CA VAL A 47 -7.26 -1.99 -6.45
C VAL A 47 -7.17 -2.66 -7.83
N THR A 48 -6.23 -3.58 -7.96
CA THR A 48 -6.09 -4.45 -9.13
C THR A 48 -6.47 -5.86 -8.72
N ASP A 49 -7.41 -6.46 -9.44
CA ASP A 49 -7.85 -7.83 -9.19
C ASP A 49 -6.73 -8.85 -9.44
N ALA A 50 -6.80 -9.97 -8.73
CA ALA A 50 -5.94 -11.11 -8.99
C ALA A 50 -6.20 -11.68 -10.39
N SER A 51 -5.17 -12.24 -11.02
CA SER A 51 -5.38 -12.95 -12.28
C SER A 51 -6.18 -14.23 -12.04
N ALA A 52 -7.06 -14.60 -12.98
CA ALA A 52 -7.90 -15.80 -12.89
C ALA A 52 -7.09 -17.11 -12.74
N ASP A 53 -5.83 -17.12 -13.18
CA ASP A 53 -4.90 -18.26 -13.06
C ASP A 53 -4.07 -18.25 -11.77
N GLY A 54 -4.32 -17.29 -10.85
CA GLY A 54 -3.64 -17.17 -9.57
C GLY A 54 -2.18 -16.72 -9.66
N ARG A 55 -1.66 -16.41 -10.86
CA ARG A 55 -0.24 -16.02 -11.05
C ARG A 55 0.07 -14.60 -10.63
N ARG A 56 -0.95 -13.74 -10.53
CA ARG A 56 -0.84 -12.35 -10.06
C ARG A 56 -1.79 -12.19 -8.88
N PRO A 57 -1.30 -11.94 -7.66
CA PRO A 57 -2.16 -11.64 -6.54
C PRO A 57 -2.87 -10.30 -6.78
N ALA A 58 -3.96 -10.06 -6.07
CA ALA A 58 -4.58 -8.75 -6.04
C ALA A 58 -3.62 -7.75 -5.37
N GLU A 59 -3.57 -6.53 -5.88
CA GLU A 59 -2.68 -5.49 -5.38
C GLU A 59 -3.42 -4.17 -5.17
N ILE A 60 -2.98 -3.41 -4.17
CA ILE A 60 -3.30 -2.00 -4.03
C ILE A 60 -2.19 -1.12 -4.59
N ARG A 61 -2.60 0.05 -5.07
CA ARG A 61 -1.72 1.19 -5.28
C ARG A 61 -2.41 2.45 -4.77
N ALA A 62 -1.85 3.06 -3.74
CA ALA A 62 -2.39 4.27 -3.13
C ALA A 62 -1.44 5.46 -3.32
N ILE A 63 -2.00 6.64 -3.60
CA ILE A 63 -1.29 7.91 -3.58
C ILE A 63 -1.54 8.54 -2.21
N CYS A 64 -0.47 8.76 -1.46
CA CYS A 64 -0.52 9.14 -0.06
C CYS A 64 0.35 10.36 0.23
N GLU A 65 0.05 11.08 1.30
CA GLU A 65 0.87 12.16 1.84
C GLU A 65 0.90 12.10 3.37
N LEU A 66 2.08 11.89 3.94
CA LEU A 66 2.28 11.90 5.40
C LEU A 66 3.30 12.99 5.74
N ASP A 67 2.97 13.83 6.72
CA ASP A 67 3.81 14.95 7.18
C ASP A 67 4.27 15.88 6.04
N GLY A 68 3.42 16.08 5.03
CA GLY A 68 3.71 16.89 3.85
C GLY A 68 4.60 16.21 2.79
N GLU A 69 4.95 14.93 2.98
CA GLU A 69 5.76 14.17 2.02
C GLU A 69 4.88 13.22 1.19
N PRO A 70 4.76 13.45 -0.13
CA PRO A 70 4.00 12.57 -1.00
C PRO A 70 4.74 11.25 -1.26
N PHE A 71 4.01 10.15 -1.31
CA PHE A 71 4.53 8.83 -1.66
C PHE A 71 3.44 7.95 -2.30
N VAL A 72 3.87 6.86 -2.94
CA VAL A 72 2.97 5.85 -3.49
C VAL A 72 3.12 4.59 -2.64
N LEU A 73 2.04 4.14 -2.01
CA LEU A 73 2.00 2.87 -1.28
C LEU A 73 1.56 1.75 -2.22
N VAL A 74 2.28 0.63 -2.19
CA VAL A 74 1.96 -0.59 -2.93
C VAL A 74 1.89 -1.74 -1.94
N GLY A 75 0.95 -2.67 -2.13
CA GLY A 75 0.77 -3.80 -1.23
C GLY A 75 -0.05 -4.88 -1.90
N GLN A 76 0.13 -6.12 -1.48
CA GLN A 76 -0.72 -7.23 -1.91
C GLN A 76 -1.98 -7.25 -1.05
N ILE A 77 -3.07 -7.81 -1.58
CA ILE A 77 -4.29 -8.10 -0.83
C ILE A 77 -4.33 -9.61 -0.59
N GLY A 78 -4.56 -10.02 0.65
CA GLY A 78 -4.57 -11.43 1.04
C GLY A 78 -4.96 -11.63 2.51
N GLU A 79 -4.61 -12.80 3.04
CA GLU A 79 -4.66 -13.03 4.48
C GLU A 79 -3.53 -12.21 5.13
N GLY A 80 -3.89 -11.25 5.98
CA GLY A 80 -2.93 -10.40 6.70
C GLY A 80 -2.06 -11.20 7.66
N ALA A 81 -0.95 -10.59 8.10
CA ALA A 81 -0.01 -11.19 9.05
C ALA A 81 -0.59 -11.34 10.46
#